data_AF-A0A7X9F460-F1
#
_entry.id   AF-A0A7X9F460-F1
#
_cell.length_a   1.000
_cell.length_b   1.000
_cell.length_c   1.000
_cell.angle_alpha   90.00
_cell.angle_beta   90.00
_cell.angle_gamma   90.00
#
_symmetry.space_group_name_H-M   'P 1'
#
loop_
_entity.id
_entity.type
_entity.pdbx_description
1 polymer ?
#
loop_
_entity_poly.entity_id
_entity_poly.type
_entity_poly.pdbx_seq_one_letter_code
_entity_poly.pdbx_strand_id
1 'polypeptide(L)'
;MAKMEALRNKQFCQHNYQYGFTTMENSQLAAALPDNLLCLEMCETYDRLSKKVFKEPVEFKNGYIKLSDKPGFTLKSVENLKERFPYLPGSYHKKNLN
;
A
#
# COMPACT_ATOMS: atom_id res chain seq x y z
N MET A 1 -18.28 -2.14 3.05
CA MET A 1 -18.12 -2.79 4.38
C MET A 1 -17.81 -1.79 5.48
N ALA A 2 -16.80 -0.92 5.33
CA ALA A 2 -16.41 0.05 6.37
C ALA A 2 -17.58 0.91 6.90
N LYS A 3 -18.48 1.40 6.03
CA LYS A 3 -19.69 2.12 6.47
C LYS A 3 -20.63 1.28 7.35
N MET A 4 -20.74 -0.02 7.09
CA MET A 4 -21.57 -0.92 7.92
C MET A 4 -20.97 -1.12 9.31
N GLU A 5 -19.64 -1.20 9.42
CA GLU A 5 -18.95 -1.28 10.71
C GLU A 5 -19.01 0.04 11.48
N ALA A 6 -18.92 1.18 10.77
CA ALA A 6 -19.08 2.49 11.37
C ALA A 6 -20.46 2.65 12.06
N LEU A 7 -21.53 2.16 11.43
CA LEU A 7 -22.87 2.14 12.03
C LEU A 7 -22.97 1.25 13.28
N ARG A 8 -22.00 0.36 13.50
CA ARG A 8 -21.89 -0.52 14.67
C ARG A 8 -20.87 -0.01 15.68
N ASN A 9 -20.38 1.24 15.55
CA ASN A 9 -19.30 1.81 16.36
C ASN A 9 -18.03 0.94 16.37
N LYS A 10 -17.75 0.25 15.26
CA LYS A 10 -16.54 -0.54 15.09
C LYS A 10 -15.53 0.22 14.25
N GLN A 11 -14.27 0.05 14.62
CA GLN A 11 -13.14 0.54 13.84
C GLN A 11 -12.66 -0.53 12.86
N PHE A 12 -11.92 -0.12 11.84
CA PHE A 12 -11.28 -1.02 10.89
C PHE A 12 -9.77 -0.77 10.79
N CYS A 13 -9.03 -1.83 10.49
CA CYS A 13 -7.62 -1.81 10.14
C CYS A 13 -7.47 -2.66 8.87
N GLN A 14 -7.19 -2.02 7.74
CA GLN A 14 -7.06 -2.74 6.48
C GLN A 14 -5.77 -3.54 6.48
N HIS A 15 -5.89 -4.84 6.18
CA HIS A 15 -4.74 -5.70 6.01
C HIS A 15 -3.90 -5.25 4.82
N ASN A 16 -2.58 -5.25 4.97
CA ASN A 16 -1.65 -4.75 3.97
C ASN A 16 -0.29 -5.46 4.06
N TYR A 17 -0.23 -6.68 3.51
CA TYR A 17 1.03 -7.38 3.25
C TYR A 17 1.61 -7.04 1.87
N GLN A 18 1.30 -5.85 1.37
CA GLN A 18 1.61 -5.36 0.03
C GLN A 18 2.22 -3.94 0.11
N TYR A 19 2.57 -3.39 -1.05
CA TYR A 19 3.11 -2.04 -1.18
C TYR A 19 2.42 -1.30 -2.33
N GLY A 20 2.60 0.02 -2.38
CA GLY A 20 2.23 0.79 -3.56
C GLY A 20 0.73 0.91 -3.75
N PHE A 21 0.19 0.33 -4.84
CA PHE A 21 -1.23 0.51 -5.21
C PHE A 21 -2.18 0.06 -4.11
N THR A 22 -1.98 -1.12 -3.50
CA THR A 22 -2.86 -1.58 -2.41
C THR A 22 -2.75 -0.70 -1.17
N THR A 23 -1.54 -0.22 -0.85
CA THR A 23 -1.35 0.76 0.22
C THR A 23 -2.13 2.06 -0.08
N MET A 24 -2.10 2.54 -1.32
CA MET A 24 -2.85 3.72 -1.73
C MET A 24 -4.35 3.51 -1.68
N GLU A 25 -4.86 2.36 -2.11
CA GLU A 25 -6.28 1.99 -1.99
C GLU A 25 -6.74 2.01 -0.53
N ASN A 26 -5.98 1.35 0.36
CA ASN A 26 -6.26 1.33 1.78
C ASN A 26 -6.21 2.74 2.40
N SER A 27 -5.24 3.55 1.99
CA SER A 27 -5.07 4.91 2.49
C SER A 27 -6.21 5.84 2.05
N GLN A 28 -6.72 5.67 0.82
CA GLN A 28 -7.88 6.41 0.34
C GLN A 28 -9.16 6.03 1.11
N LEU A 29 -9.35 4.74 1.42
CA LEU A 29 -10.46 4.31 2.28
C LEU A 29 -10.34 4.88 3.70
N ALA A 30 -9.13 4.89 4.26
CA ALA A 30 -8.84 5.50 5.56
C ALA A 30 -9.17 7.00 5.57
N ALA A 31 -8.80 7.74 4.53
CA ALA A 31 -9.11 9.16 4.41
C ALA A 31 -10.62 9.45 4.23
N ALA A 32 -11.36 8.53 3.61
CA ALA A 32 -12.81 8.67 3.44
C ALA A 32 -13.62 8.45 4.73
N LEU A 33 -13.07 7.71 5.72
CA LEU A 33 -13.72 7.38 6.99
C LEU A 33 -12.73 7.51 8.17
N PRO A 34 -12.20 8.71 8.44
CA PRO A 34 -11.10 8.88 9.38
C PRO A 34 -11.47 8.52 10.82
N ASP A 35 -12.71 8.80 11.25
CA ASP A 35 -13.17 8.53 12.63
C ASP A 35 -13.32 7.04 12.94
N ASN A 36 -13.39 6.19 11.91
CA ASN A 36 -13.56 4.75 12.04
C ASN A 36 -12.28 3.97 11.71
N LEU A 37 -11.19 4.65 11.37
CA LEU A 37 -9.89 4.03 11.18
C LEU A 37 -9.25 3.78 12.54
N LEU A 38 -8.79 2.54 12.79
CA LEU A 38 -7.93 2.25 13.94
C LEU A 38 -6.46 2.56 13.59
N CYS A 39 -5.97 1.95 12.51
CA CYS A 39 -4.66 2.19 11.94
C CYS A 39 -4.60 1.66 10.50
N LEU A 40 -3.55 2.03 9.78
CA LEU A 40 -3.20 1.43 8.49
C LEU A 40 -2.05 0.45 8.72
N GLU A 41 -2.24 -0.82 8.36
CA GLU A 41 -1.13 -1.76 8.32
C GLU A 41 -0.14 -1.32 7.25
N MET A 42 1.15 -1.35 7.61
CA MET A 42 2.22 -0.94 6.72
C MET A 42 3.35 -1.96 6.73
N CYS A 43 3.64 -2.52 5.57
CA CYS A 43 4.90 -3.20 5.34
C CYS A 43 5.97 -2.15 5.05
N GLU A 44 6.89 -1.92 5.99
CA GLU A 44 8.18 -1.30 5.73
C GLU A 44 9.23 -2.38 6.01
N THR A 45 9.77 -2.97 4.94
CA THR A 45 10.88 -3.92 5.06
C THR A 45 12.18 -3.24 4.64
N TYR A 46 13.31 -3.87 4.96
CA TYR A 46 14.63 -3.43 4.48
C TYR A 46 14.74 -3.40 2.95
N ASP A 47 13.89 -4.16 2.25
CA ASP A 47 13.87 -4.17 0.80
C ASP A 47 13.30 -2.87 0.24
N ARG A 48 14.07 -2.27 -0.67
CA ARG A 48 13.75 -1.00 -1.32
C ARG A 48 12.95 -1.19 -2.61
N LEU A 49 12.48 -2.41 -2.93
CA LEU A 49 11.72 -2.65 -4.17
C LEU A 49 10.53 -1.69 -4.29
N SER A 50 9.74 -1.52 -3.22
CA SER A 50 8.61 -0.58 -3.19
C SER A 50 9.02 0.86 -3.54
N LYS A 51 10.24 1.28 -3.19
CA LYS A 51 10.81 2.59 -3.50
C LYS A 51 11.39 2.69 -4.91
N LYS A 52 11.56 1.55 -5.61
CA LYS A 52 12.17 1.46 -6.95
C LYS A 52 11.16 1.22 -8.07
N VAL A 53 9.97 0.68 -7.75
CA VAL A 53 8.95 0.32 -8.75
C VAL A 53 8.02 1.48 -9.10
N PHE A 54 7.99 2.55 -8.30
CA PHE A 54 7.17 3.75 -8.55
C PHE A 54 8.05 4.98 -8.83
N LYS A 55 7.56 5.88 -9.70
CA LYS A 55 8.20 7.17 -10.00
C LYS A 55 8.21 8.09 -8.77
N GLU A 56 7.10 8.11 -8.06
CA GLU A 56 6.90 8.83 -6.79
C GLU A 56 6.37 7.80 -5.78
N PRO A 57 7.25 7.15 -4.99
CA PRO A 57 6.81 6.14 -4.02
C PRO A 57 6.04 6.77 -2.87
N VAL A 58 5.19 5.96 -2.23
CA VAL A 58 4.49 6.36 -1.00
C VAL A 58 5.53 6.55 0.11
N GLU A 59 5.63 7.77 0.63
CA GLU A 59 6.56 8.09 1.71
C GLU A 59 5.85 8.18 3.06
N PHE A 60 6.54 7.65 4.07
CA PHE A 60 6.14 7.69 5.47
C PHE A 60 6.93 8.74 6.20
N LYS A 61 6.24 9.63 6.91
CA LYS A 61 6.88 10.62 7.76
C LYS A 61 6.25 10.57 9.14
N ASN A 62 7.07 10.27 10.14
CA ASN A 62 6.69 10.24 11.55
C ASN A 62 5.45 9.36 11.85
N GLY A 63 5.33 8.21 11.18
CA GLY A 63 4.22 7.29 11.37
C GLY A 63 2.96 7.58 10.54
N TYR A 64 3.00 8.58 9.65
CA TYR A 64 1.87 8.96 8.80
C TYR A 64 2.22 8.89 7.31
N ILE A 65 1.21 8.63 6.49
CA ILE A 65 1.23 8.84 5.04
C ILE A 65 0.58 10.18 4.75
N LYS A 66 1.19 10.95 3.84
CA LYS A 66 0.52 12.10 3.22
C LYS A 66 -0.09 11.68 1.89
N LEU A 67 -1.40 11.84 1.75
CA LEU A 67 -2.09 11.64 0.48
C LEU A 67 -1.92 12.85 -0.44
N SER A 68 -1.98 12.59 -1.74
CA SER A 68 -2.01 13.62 -2.78
C SER A 68 -3.41 14.19 -2.93
N ASP A 69 -3.51 15.49 -3.14
CA ASP A 69 -4.78 16.19 -3.41
C ASP A 69 -5.22 16.08 -4.89
N LYS A 70 -4.41 15.42 -5.73
CA LYS A 70 -4.73 15.22 -7.16
C LYS A 70 -5.72 14.06 -7.34
N PRO A 71 -6.57 14.07 -8.37
CA PRO A 71 -7.51 12.98 -8.64
C PRO A 71 -6.84 11.62 -8.84
N GLY A 72 -7.51 10.56 -8.37
CA GLY A 72 -7.07 9.17 -8.48
C GLY A 72 -5.98 8.79 -7.48
N PHE A 73 -5.28 7.66 -7.71
CA PHE A 73 -4.24 7.20 -6.80
C PHE A 73 -2.89 7.92 -6.98
N THR A 74 -2.71 8.65 -8.09
CA THR A 74 -1.50 9.44 -8.42
C THR A 74 -0.19 8.66 -8.54
N LEU A 75 -0.20 7.39 -8.14
CA LEU A 75 0.91 6.46 -8.18
C LEU A 75 1.16 5.99 -9.62
N LYS A 76 2.41 6.09 -10.07
CA LYS A 76 2.84 5.67 -11.41
C LYS A 76 4.03 4.73 -11.29
N SER A 77 3.99 3.61 -12.02
CA SER A 77 5.14 2.72 -12.12
C SER A 77 6.31 3.38 -12.86
N VAL A 78 7.53 2.96 -12.55
CA VAL A 78 8.70 3.30 -13.36
C VAL A 78 8.57 2.73 -14.77
N GLU A 79 9.27 3.35 -15.72
CA GLU A 79 9.40 2.80 -17.07
C GLU A 79 10.20 1.50 -17.05
N ASN A 80 9.90 0.62 -18.00
CA ASN A 80 10.53 -0.69 -18.16
C ASN A 80 10.50 -1.55 -16.87
N LEU A 81 9.38 -1.49 -16.13
CA LEU A 81 9.23 -2.17 -14.84
C LEU A 81 9.43 -3.68 -14.96
N LYS A 82 8.86 -4.30 -16.00
CA LYS A 82 8.91 -5.76 -16.20
C LYS A 82 10.31 -6.24 -16.59
N GLU A 83 11.05 -5.41 -17.31
CA GLU A 83 12.42 -5.67 -17.73
C GLU A 83 13.38 -5.55 -16.55
N ARG A 84 13.16 -4.54 -15.68
CA ARG A 84 14.01 -4.30 -14.49
C ARG A 84 13.69 -5.24 -13.33
N PHE A 85 12.43 -5.60 -13.16
CA PHE A 85 11.92 -6.43 -12.08
C PHE A 85 10.99 -7.52 -12.65
N PRO A 86 11.55 -8.49 -13.40
CA PRO A 86 10.76 -9.55 -13.98
C PRO A 86 10.14 -10.41 -12.88
N TYR A 87 8.93 -10.90 -13.13
CA TYR A 87 8.33 -11.91 -12.28
C TYR A 87 9.16 -13.20 -12.34
N LEU A 88 9.52 -13.71 -11.16
CA LEU A 88 10.18 -15.00 -11.03
C LEU A 88 9.13 -16.04 -10.58
N PRO A 89 8.88 -17.11 -11.36
CA PRO A 89 7.97 -18.15 -10.94
C PRO A 89 8.49 -18.83 -9.67
N GLY A 90 7.60 -19.07 -8.71
CA GLY A 90 7.96 -19.64 -7.42
C GLY A 90 6.93 -19.27 -6.35
N SER A 91 7.27 -19.52 -5.08
CA SER A 91 6.45 -19.09 -3.95
C SER A 91 7.28 -18.27 -2.98
N TYR A 92 6.72 -17.18 -2.47
CA TYR A 92 7.43 -16.25 -1.58
C TYR A 92 7.92 -16.91 -0.28
N HIS A 93 7.32 -18.02 0.14
CA HIS A 93 7.66 -18.74 1.37
C HIS A 93 8.61 -19.92 1.14
N LYS A 94 9.07 -20.15 -0.09
CA LYS A 94 10.02 -21.21 -0.44
C LYS A 94 11.19 -20.62 -1.19
N LYS A 95 12.38 -21.16 -0.97
CA LYS A 95 13.54 -20.79 -1.77
C LYS A 95 13.28 -21.19 -3.23
N ASN A 96 13.53 -20.27 -4.15
CA ASN A 96 13.54 -20.60 -5.57
C ASN A 96 14.62 -21.68 -5.79
N LEU A 97 14.23 -22.80 -6.38
CA LEU A 97 15.13 -23.87 -6.78
C LEU A 97 15.84 -23.39 -8.05
N ASN A 98 16.85 -22.53 -7.87
CA ASN A 98 17.87 -22.33 -8.88
C ASN A 98 18.85 -23.49 -8.80
#